data_AF-A0A2D6BYK0-F1
#
_entry.id   AF-A0A2D6BYK0-F1
#
_cell.length_a   1.000
_cell.length_b   1.000
_cell.length_c   1.000
_cell.angle_alpha   90.00
_cell.angle_beta   90.00
_cell.angle_gamma   90.00
#
_symmetry.space_group_name_H-M   'P 1'
#
loop_
_entity.id
_entity.type
_entity.pdbx_description
1 polymer ?
#
loop_
_entity_poly.entity_id
_entity_poly.type
_entity_poly.pdbx_seq_one_letter_code
_entity_poly.pdbx_strand_id
1 'polypeptide(L)'
;MVSDTALATPALQNHTPSPLRAILTLLSQVFAVFAFFMVVTLFAASAARADNERPLQITPGLLLPLPDPIPPAFGYDDSIGLPVFHALSGRWWAHTLFDEQGHAIWHGGQNTDSVVLRIDMKGQFSTRDECNYLNGSFNPAGDDGEVSVNPMMASTLMLCWDEYPPTIGLTRIARFEKEGFELRLFDENDRPVGFFYNMHGLAALFDDLLN
;
A
#
# COMPACT_ATOMS: atom_id res chain seq x y z
N MET A 1 -75.96 42.19 -3.44
CA MET A 1 -75.45 40.81 -3.31
C MET A 1 -74.94 40.39 -4.68
N VAL A 2 -73.63 40.48 -4.88
CA VAL A 2 -72.91 39.92 -6.04
C VAL A 2 -71.63 39.34 -5.45
N SER A 3 -71.48 38.03 -5.59
CA SER A 3 -70.29 37.28 -5.18
C SER A 3 -69.30 37.28 -6.34
N ASP A 4 -68.12 37.87 -6.13
CA ASP A 4 -67.01 37.74 -7.07
C ASP A 4 -66.11 36.56 -6.67
N THR A 5 -66.10 35.58 -7.55
CA THR A 5 -65.32 34.34 -7.51
C THR A 5 -63.85 34.66 -7.79
N ALA A 6 -62.98 34.47 -6.80
CA ALA A 6 -61.54 34.55 -7.02
C ALA A 6 -61.04 33.31 -7.79
N LEU A 7 -60.44 33.54 -8.96
CA LEU A 7 -59.75 32.54 -9.78
C LEU A 7 -58.44 32.13 -9.07
N ALA A 8 -58.32 30.86 -8.68
CA ALA A 8 -57.06 30.30 -8.17
C ALA A 8 -56.10 30.01 -9.34
N THR A 9 -54.92 30.62 -9.33
CA THR A 9 -53.80 30.28 -10.22
C THR A 9 -52.97 29.17 -9.55
N PRO A 10 -52.65 28.05 -10.20
CA PRO A 10 -51.71 27.09 -9.63
C PRO A 10 -50.28 27.64 -9.76
N ALA A 11 -49.62 27.84 -8.62
CA ALA A 11 -48.20 28.15 -8.58
C ALA A 11 -47.41 26.91 -9.02
N LEU A 12 -46.67 27.04 -10.13
CA LEU A 12 -45.70 26.07 -10.60
C LEU A 12 -44.54 26.00 -9.60
N GLN A 13 -44.55 25.04 -8.68
CA GLN A 13 -43.41 24.75 -7.81
C GLN A 13 -42.30 24.11 -8.66
N ASN A 14 -41.41 24.95 -9.20
CA ASN A 14 -40.10 24.49 -9.67
C ASN A 14 -39.27 24.15 -8.42
N HIS A 15 -39.19 22.86 -8.08
CA HIS A 15 -38.22 22.37 -7.12
C HIS A 15 -36.83 22.40 -7.75
N THR A 16 -36.15 23.54 -7.68
CA THR A 16 -34.73 23.63 -7.97
C THR A 16 -33.98 22.85 -6.89
N PRO A 17 -33.21 21.79 -7.24
CA PRO A 17 -32.41 21.09 -6.24
C PRO A 17 -31.35 22.04 -5.66
N SER A 18 -31.20 21.99 -4.33
CA SER A 18 -30.20 22.78 -3.61
C SER A 18 -28.82 22.61 -4.25
N PRO A 19 -28.06 23.70 -4.49
CA PRO A 19 -26.73 23.65 -5.10
C PRO A 19 -25.76 22.76 -4.30
N LEU A 20 -25.96 22.64 -2.99
CA LEU A 20 -25.21 21.73 -2.12
C LEU A 20 -25.43 20.25 -2.45
N ARG A 21 -26.66 19.85 -2.81
CA ARG A 21 -26.94 18.48 -3.24
C ARG A 21 -26.28 18.18 -4.58
N ALA A 22 -26.32 19.12 -5.52
CA ALA A 22 -25.67 18.98 -6.82
C ALA A 22 -24.14 18.79 -6.68
N ILE A 23 -23.50 19.58 -5.81
CA ILE A 23 -22.05 19.49 -5.52
C ILE A 23 -21.70 18.15 -4.87
N LEU A 24 -22.48 17.69 -3.89
CA LEU A 24 -22.25 16.38 -3.24
C LEU A 24 -22.42 15.21 -4.20
N THR A 25 -23.42 15.23 -5.09
CA THR A 25 -23.54 14.23 -6.16
C THR A 25 -22.38 14.29 -7.15
N LEU A 26 -21.88 15.48 -7.48
CA LEU A 26 -20.72 15.62 -8.37
C LEU A 26 -19.45 15.03 -7.72
N LEU A 27 -19.21 15.34 -6.45
CA LEU A 27 -18.08 14.78 -5.68
C LEU A 27 -18.16 13.26 -5.57
N SER A 28 -19.35 12.71 -5.33
CA SER A 28 -19.59 11.26 -5.28
C SER A 28 -19.33 10.59 -6.64
N GLN A 29 -19.76 11.20 -7.74
CA GLN A 29 -19.51 10.68 -9.09
C GLN A 29 -18.02 10.74 -9.46
N VAL A 30 -17.33 11.83 -9.12
CA VAL A 30 -15.88 11.94 -9.32
C VAL A 30 -15.13 10.88 -8.50
N PHE A 31 -15.54 10.64 -7.25
CA PHE A 31 -14.93 9.61 -6.41
C PHE A 31 -15.19 8.20 -6.95
N ALA A 32 -16.39 7.91 -7.44
CA ALA A 32 -16.73 6.62 -8.03
C ALA A 32 -15.95 6.35 -9.33
N VAL A 33 -15.78 7.37 -10.17
CA VAL A 33 -14.95 7.29 -11.38
C VAL A 33 -13.49 7.06 -10.98
N PHE A 34 -12.97 7.79 -10.00
CA PHE A 34 -11.60 7.62 -9.52
C PHE A 34 -11.34 6.23 -8.94
N ALA A 35 -12.27 5.72 -8.12
CA ALA A 35 -12.21 4.36 -7.58
C ALA A 35 -12.27 3.30 -8.69
N PHE A 36 -13.13 3.48 -9.70
CA PHE A 36 -13.19 2.58 -10.86
C PHE A 36 -11.88 2.57 -11.64
N PHE A 37 -11.29 3.74 -11.92
CA PHE A 37 -10.01 3.83 -12.61
C PHE A 37 -8.86 3.21 -11.79
N MET A 38 -8.83 3.42 -10.47
CA MET A 38 -7.88 2.75 -9.57
C MET A 38 -7.99 1.23 -9.63
N VAL A 39 -9.22 0.69 -9.59
CA VAL A 39 -9.45 -0.75 -9.67
C VAL A 39 -8.99 -1.30 -11.02
N VAL A 40 -9.33 -0.63 -12.13
CA VAL A 40 -8.93 -1.05 -13.48
C VAL A 40 -7.40 -1.02 -13.66
N THR A 41 -6.71 0.01 -13.16
CA THR A 41 -5.25 0.08 -13.24
C THR A 41 -4.57 -0.98 -12.36
N LEU A 42 -5.12 -1.28 -11.18
CA LEU A 42 -4.62 -2.34 -10.30
C LEU A 42 -4.75 -3.72 -10.96
N PHE A 43 -5.88 -4.00 -11.61
CA PHE A 43 -6.09 -5.26 -12.35
C PHE A 43 -5.19 -5.37 -13.58
N ALA A 44 -5.01 -4.28 -14.35
CA ALA A 44 -4.10 -4.27 -15.50
C ALA A 44 -2.63 -4.50 -15.08
N ALA A 45 -2.21 -3.91 -13.95
CA ALA A 45 -0.86 -4.11 -13.41
C ALA A 45 -0.64 -5.56 -12.93
N SER A 46 -1.69 -6.23 -12.44
CA SER A 46 -1.64 -7.64 -12.05
C SER A 46 -1.53 -8.59 -13.25
N ALA A 47 -2.23 -8.27 -14.35
CA ALA A 47 -2.18 -9.05 -15.59
C ALA A 47 -0.83 -8.91 -16.31
N ALA A 48 -0.26 -7.70 -16.35
CA ALA A 48 1.05 -7.45 -16.94
C ALA A 48 2.21 -8.14 -16.18
N ARG A 49 2.00 -8.50 -14.91
CA ARG A 49 3.00 -9.20 -14.09
C ARG A 49 3.00 -10.72 -14.29
N ALA A 50 1.90 -11.30 -14.76
CA ALA A 50 1.78 -12.74 -14.99
C ALA A 50 2.57 -13.22 -16.23
N ASP A 51 2.82 -12.35 -17.21
CA ASP A 51 3.48 -12.75 -18.47
C ASP A 51 5.02 -12.81 -18.41
N ASN A 52 5.66 -12.34 -17.32
CA ASN A 52 7.12 -12.33 -17.18
C ASN A 52 7.68 -13.49 -16.34
N GLU A 53 6.85 -14.41 -15.84
CA GLU A 53 7.32 -15.62 -15.18
C GLU A 53 7.53 -16.73 -16.21
N ARG A 54 8.71 -16.77 -16.82
CA ARG A 54 9.16 -17.97 -17.55
C ARG A 54 9.19 -19.13 -16.54
N PRO A 55 8.44 -20.22 -16.76
CA PRO A 55 8.55 -21.38 -15.88
C PRO A 55 9.94 -21.98 -16.02
N LEU A 56 10.63 -22.17 -14.89
CA LEU A 56 11.84 -22.99 -14.80
C LEU A 56 11.52 -24.38 -15.35
N GLN A 57 12.08 -24.72 -16.52
CA GLN A 57 12.06 -26.08 -17.05
C GLN A 57 12.92 -26.97 -16.15
N ILE A 58 12.26 -27.70 -15.24
CA ILE A 58 12.90 -28.76 -14.46
C ILE A 58 12.97 -30.02 -15.34
N THR A 59 14.19 -30.47 -15.65
CA THR A 59 14.46 -31.70 -16.40
C THR A 59 13.90 -32.92 -15.63
N PRO A 60 13.01 -33.76 -16.21
CA PRO A 60 12.24 -34.77 -15.47
C PRO A 60 13.02 -36.03 -15.03
N GLY A 61 14.35 -35.99 -14.98
CA GLY A 61 15.21 -37.19 -14.91
C GLY A 61 15.87 -37.51 -13.56
N LEU A 62 15.66 -36.71 -12.51
CA LEU A 62 16.41 -36.85 -11.24
C LEU A 62 15.51 -36.70 -10.00
N LEU A 63 14.26 -37.17 -10.08
CA LEU A 63 13.37 -37.27 -8.92
C LEU A 63 13.69 -38.56 -8.15
N LEU A 64 14.64 -38.48 -7.22
CA LEU A 64 14.60 -39.37 -6.06
C LEU A 64 13.30 -39.09 -5.32
N PRO A 65 12.58 -40.10 -4.80
CA PRO A 65 11.38 -39.86 -4.01
C PRO A 65 11.77 -39.03 -2.80
N LEU A 66 11.30 -37.77 -2.75
CA LEU A 66 11.29 -37.04 -1.49
C LEU A 66 10.42 -37.87 -0.52
N PRO A 67 10.86 -38.10 0.72
CA PRO A 67 9.96 -38.63 1.74
C PRO A 67 8.74 -37.71 1.82
N ASP A 68 7.56 -38.31 1.98
CA ASP A 68 6.30 -37.58 2.09
C ASP A 68 6.48 -36.37 3.02
N PRO A 69 5.99 -35.17 2.65
CA PRO A 69 6.05 -34.03 3.53
C PRO A 69 5.33 -34.41 4.82
N ILE A 70 6.10 -34.59 5.89
CA ILE A 70 5.58 -34.70 7.24
C ILE A 70 4.83 -33.38 7.45
N PRO A 71 3.49 -33.37 7.55
CA PRO A 71 2.79 -32.15 7.91
C PRO A 71 3.40 -31.68 9.21
N PRO A 72 3.80 -30.40 9.35
CA PRO A 72 4.32 -29.92 10.63
C PRO A 72 3.28 -30.28 11.68
N ALA A 73 3.67 -31.14 12.62
CA ALA A 73 2.85 -31.44 13.77
C ALA A 73 2.72 -30.11 14.51
N PHE A 74 1.60 -29.41 14.31
CA PHE A 74 1.18 -28.34 15.20
C PHE A 74 0.74 -29.01 16.52
N GLY A 75 1.74 -29.51 17.25
CA GLY A 75 1.59 -29.78 18.67
C GLY A 75 1.37 -28.43 19.33
N TYR A 76 0.19 -28.23 19.88
CA TYR A 76 -0.07 -27.13 20.78
C TYR A 76 0.70 -27.44 22.07
N ASP A 77 1.94 -27.01 22.09
CA ASP A 77 2.77 -26.94 23.28
C ASP A 77 2.70 -25.49 23.77
N ASP A 78 2.07 -25.29 24.93
CA ASP A 78 1.91 -23.98 25.59
C ASP A 78 3.28 -23.35 25.95
N SER A 79 4.40 -24.03 25.68
CA SER A 79 5.77 -23.50 25.80
C SER A 79 6.39 -22.99 24.48
N ILE A 80 5.70 -23.08 23.34
CA ILE A 80 6.12 -22.43 22.09
C ILE A 80 5.73 -20.96 22.17
N GLY A 81 6.67 -20.12 22.57
CA GLY A 81 6.52 -18.67 22.44
C GLY A 81 6.05 -18.32 21.03
N LEU A 82 4.97 -17.55 20.93
CA LEU A 82 4.45 -17.06 19.65
C LEU A 82 5.61 -16.51 18.81
N PRO A 83 5.68 -16.80 17.50
CA PRO A 83 6.73 -16.26 16.66
C PRO A 83 6.73 -14.74 16.80
N VAL A 84 7.84 -14.18 17.31
CA VAL A 84 8.01 -12.73 17.43
C VAL A 84 8.23 -12.20 16.02
N PHE A 85 7.20 -11.61 15.45
CA PHE A 85 7.27 -10.94 14.16
C PHE A 85 7.99 -9.61 14.31
N HIS A 86 8.81 -9.27 13.32
CA HIS A 86 9.34 -7.91 13.22
C HIS A 86 8.18 -6.91 13.15
N ALA A 87 8.23 -5.82 13.93
CA ALA A 87 7.14 -4.85 14.05
C ALA A 87 6.73 -4.23 12.70
N LEU A 88 7.72 -4.02 11.84
CA LEU A 88 7.55 -3.51 10.47
C LEU A 88 7.16 -4.58 9.44
N SER A 89 7.02 -5.86 9.81
CA SER A 89 6.68 -6.92 8.86
C SER A 89 5.39 -6.59 8.10
N GLY A 90 5.39 -6.85 6.79
CA GLY A 90 4.28 -6.54 5.91
C GLY A 90 4.68 -6.14 4.49
N ARG A 91 3.65 -5.89 3.68
CA ARG A 91 3.80 -5.34 2.34
C ARG A 91 3.21 -3.94 2.33
N TRP A 92 4.07 -2.96 2.15
CA TRP A 92 3.78 -1.55 2.36
C TRP A 92 3.87 -0.81 1.03
N TRP A 93 2.77 -0.18 0.62
CA TRP A 93 2.74 0.69 -0.55
C TRP A 93 2.91 2.13 -0.08
N ALA A 94 3.93 2.83 -0.61
CA ALA A 94 4.16 4.22 -0.25
C ALA A 94 3.01 5.08 -0.81
N HIS A 95 2.41 5.89 0.06
CA HIS A 95 1.43 6.90 -0.36
C HIS A 95 2.03 8.30 -0.36
N THR A 96 3.03 8.57 0.47
CA THR A 96 3.81 9.83 0.43
C THR A 96 5.26 9.56 0.79
N LEU A 97 6.20 10.15 0.03
CA LEU A 97 7.64 10.14 0.32
C LEU A 97 8.15 11.56 0.52
N PHE A 98 9.14 11.71 1.39
CA PHE A 98 9.63 13.00 1.85
C PHE A 98 11.14 13.15 1.64
N ASP A 99 11.60 14.39 1.42
CA ASP A 99 13.03 14.74 1.37
C ASP A 99 13.68 14.78 2.77
N GLU A 100 14.94 15.19 2.86
CA GLU A 100 15.65 15.29 4.16
C GLU A 100 15.18 16.47 5.02
N GLN A 101 14.45 17.40 4.42
CA GLN A 101 13.87 18.55 5.08
C GLN A 101 12.43 18.27 5.56
N GLY A 102 11.86 17.12 5.19
CA GLY A 102 10.49 16.72 5.52
C GLY A 102 9.44 17.26 4.56
N HIS A 103 9.82 17.75 3.38
CA HIS A 103 8.86 18.15 2.34
C HIS A 103 8.43 16.93 1.52
N ALA A 104 7.14 16.85 1.20
CA ALA A 104 6.64 15.82 0.31
C ALA A 104 7.20 16.00 -1.10
N ILE A 105 7.88 14.97 -1.61
CA ILE A 105 8.49 14.94 -2.95
C ILE A 105 7.75 14.01 -3.91
N TRP A 106 6.89 13.15 -3.39
CA TRP A 106 6.13 12.20 -4.20
C TRP A 106 4.88 11.72 -3.48
N HIS A 107 3.81 11.46 -4.25
CA HIS A 107 2.54 10.95 -3.77
C HIS A 107 2.10 9.73 -4.60
N GLY A 108 1.81 8.63 -3.91
CA GLY A 108 1.31 7.39 -4.50
C GLY A 108 -0.11 7.54 -5.03
N GLY A 109 -0.38 6.88 -6.16
CA GLY A 109 -1.71 6.89 -6.80
C GLY A 109 -2.02 8.13 -7.64
N GLN A 110 -1.12 9.10 -7.73
CA GLN A 110 -1.22 10.19 -8.72
C GLN A 110 -0.82 9.71 -10.13
N ASN A 111 0.07 8.72 -10.20
CA ASN A 111 0.58 8.13 -11.43
C ASN A 111 0.37 6.60 -11.39
N THR A 112 0.68 5.90 -12.49
CA THR A 112 0.66 4.42 -12.52
C THR A 112 1.80 3.78 -11.72
N ASP A 113 2.77 4.58 -11.27
CA ASP A 113 3.94 4.06 -10.57
C ASP A 113 3.64 3.72 -9.11
N SER A 114 4.35 2.71 -8.61
CA SER A 114 4.22 2.23 -7.24
C SER A 114 5.58 2.03 -6.60
N VAL A 115 5.77 2.59 -5.40
CA VAL A 115 6.90 2.27 -4.53
C VAL A 115 6.42 1.30 -3.47
N VAL A 116 7.03 0.11 -3.42
CA VAL A 116 6.61 -0.97 -2.52
C VAL A 116 7.79 -1.40 -1.67
N LEU A 117 7.62 -1.29 -0.35
CA LEU A 117 8.51 -1.81 0.66
C LEU A 117 7.95 -3.14 1.17
N ARG A 118 8.70 -4.22 1.01
CA ARG A 118 8.33 -5.54 1.54
C ARG A 118 9.24 -5.87 2.69
N ILE A 119 8.69 -6.27 3.81
CA ILE A 119 9.44 -6.62 5.01
C ILE A 119 8.94 -7.97 5.49
N ASP A 120 9.83 -8.96 5.57
CA ASP A 120 9.48 -10.29 6.04
C ASP A 120 9.32 -10.33 7.57
N MET A 121 9.01 -11.52 8.09
CA MET A 121 8.80 -11.72 9.53
C MET A 121 10.06 -11.47 10.37
N LYS A 122 11.26 -11.50 9.75
CA LYS A 122 12.56 -11.31 10.41
C LYS A 122 13.11 -9.89 10.23
N GLY A 123 12.38 -9.01 9.53
CA GLY A 123 12.83 -7.65 9.24
C GLY A 123 13.70 -7.53 7.98
N GLN A 124 13.87 -8.60 7.20
CA GLN A 124 14.52 -8.49 5.89
C GLN A 124 13.61 -7.69 4.96
N PHE A 125 14.16 -6.65 4.34
CA PHE A 125 13.41 -5.79 3.46
C PHE A 125 13.85 -5.92 2.01
N SER A 126 12.92 -5.59 1.13
CA SER A 126 13.18 -5.35 -0.27
C SER A 126 12.34 -4.20 -0.80
N THR A 127 12.94 -3.40 -1.67
CA THR A 127 12.30 -2.28 -2.37
C THR A 127 12.98 -2.06 -3.73
N ARG A 128 12.54 -1.03 -4.45
CA ARG A 128 13.23 -0.51 -5.63
C ARG A 128 13.98 0.76 -5.31
N ASP A 129 15.10 0.89 -6.01
CA ASP A 129 15.87 2.12 -6.18
C ASP A 129 15.97 2.32 -7.70
N GLU A 130 15.16 3.21 -8.24
CA GLU A 130 14.93 3.31 -9.69
C GLU A 130 14.54 1.96 -10.33
N CYS A 131 15.30 1.50 -11.32
CA CYS A 131 15.16 0.18 -11.91
C CYS A 131 15.80 -0.94 -11.07
N ASN A 132 16.65 -0.60 -10.11
CA ASN A 132 17.40 -1.55 -9.30
C ASN A 132 16.58 -2.11 -8.14
N TYR A 133 16.94 -3.33 -7.74
CA TYR A 133 16.37 -4.00 -6.59
C TYR A 133 17.28 -3.83 -5.40
N LEU A 134 16.76 -3.22 -4.33
CA LEU A 134 17.47 -2.96 -3.08
C LEU A 134 16.97 -3.92 -2.01
N ASN A 135 17.89 -4.60 -1.33
CA ASN A 135 17.60 -5.47 -0.20
C ASN A 135 18.48 -5.15 0.99
N GLY A 136 17.99 -5.46 2.18
CA GLY A 136 18.73 -5.38 3.42
C GLY A 136 17.92 -5.96 4.56
N SER A 137 18.23 -5.55 5.78
CA SER A 137 17.42 -5.90 6.95
C SER A 137 17.34 -4.73 7.92
N PHE A 138 16.22 -4.60 8.61
CA PHE A 138 16.15 -3.79 9.82
C PHE A 138 16.78 -4.56 10.98
N ASN A 139 17.41 -3.84 11.91
CA ASN A 139 17.69 -4.38 13.22
C ASN A 139 16.37 -4.60 13.97
N PRO A 140 16.35 -5.47 15.00
CA PRO A 140 15.16 -5.64 15.84
C PRO A 140 14.64 -4.28 16.31
N ALA A 141 13.37 -4.01 16.03
CA ALA A 141 12.70 -2.80 16.48
C ALA A 141 12.38 -2.90 17.98
N GLY A 142 12.61 -1.82 18.72
CA GLY A 142 12.25 -1.72 20.13
C GLY A 142 10.74 -1.54 20.33
N ASP A 143 10.25 -1.82 21.54
CA ASP A 143 8.85 -1.59 21.93
C ASP A 143 8.49 -0.08 21.97
N ASP A 144 9.50 0.79 21.98
CA ASP A 144 9.40 2.25 21.94
C ASP A 144 9.24 2.82 20.52
N GLY A 145 9.25 1.96 19.50
CA GLY A 145 9.14 2.37 18.11
C GLY A 145 10.48 2.78 17.48
N GLU A 146 11.61 2.63 18.18
CA GLU A 146 12.93 2.84 17.58
C GLU A 146 13.23 1.73 16.57
N VAL A 147 13.78 2.11 15.41
CA VAL A 147 14.21 1.17 14.39
C VAL A 147 15.40 1.72 13.63
N SER A 148 16.33 0.84 13.27
CA SER A 148 17.48 1.19 12.45
C SER A 148 17.68 0.15 11.36
N VAL A 149 18.22 0.60 10.22
CA VAL A 149 18.63 -0.29 9.13
C VAL A 149 19.97 -0.92 9.47
N ASN A 150 20.10 -2.22 9.23
CA ASN A 150 21.38 -2.90 9.23
C ASN A 150 22.24 -2.35 8.08
N PRO A 151 23.50 -1.96 8.33
CA PRO A 151 24.35 -1.33 7.32
C PRO A 151 24.64 -2.21 6.10
N MET A 152 24.42 -3.52 6.18
CA MET A 152 24.54 -4.41 5.02
C MET A 152 23.29 -4.35 4.14
N MET A 153 23.37 -3.53 3.09
CA MET A 153 22.40 -3.53 1.98
C MET A 153 23.07 -4.01 0.69
N ALA A 154 22.28 -4.62 -0.18
CA ALA A 154 22.68 -5.05 -1.50
C ALA A 154 21.73 -4.46 -2.55
N SER A 155 22.29 -3.94 -3.64
CA SER A 155 21.54 -3.49 -4.80
C SER A 155 21.97 -4.25 -6.05
N THR A 156 21.04 -4.47 -6.98
CA THR A 156 21.43 -4.77 -8.36
C THR A 156 22.08 -3.54 -9.00
N LEU A 157 22.82 -3.75 -10.09
CA LEU A 157 23.48 -2.69 -10.85
C LEU A 157 23.06 -2.78 -12.32
N MET A 158 21.87 -2.27 -12.61
CA MET A 158 21.32 -2.11 -13.95
C MET A 158 21.40 -0.63 -14.36
N LEU A 159 21.55 -0.39 -15.66
CA LEU A 159 21.49 0.96 -16.22
C LEU A 159 20.02 1.38 -16.34
N CYS A 160 19.64 2.38 -15.56
CA CYS A 160 18.30 2.94 -15.52
C CYS A 160 18.25 4.18 -16.45
N TRP A 161 17.41 4.13 -17.49
CA TRP A 161 17.35 5.17 -18.54
C TRP A 161 16.05 5.99 -18.52
N ASP A 162 15.03 5.51 -17.80
CA ASP A 162 13.73 6.14 -17.69
C ASP A 162 13.61 6.98 -16.42
N GLU A 163 12.50 7.72 -16.29
CA GLU A 163 12.13 8.35 -15.02
C GLU A 163 11.55 7.30 -14.07
N TYR A 164 11.96 7.35 -12.80
CA TYR A 164 11.46 6.47 -11.76
C TYR A 164 10.95 7.27 -10.56
N PRO A 165 10.05 6.69 -9.75
CA PRO A 165 9.71 7.26 -8.45
C PRO A 165 10.96 7.42 -7.57
N PRO A 166 10.93 8.37 -6.62
CA PRO A 166 12.04 8.53 -5.69
C PRO A 166 12.22 7.31 -4.80
N THR A 167 13.46 7.07 -4.43
CA THR A 167 13.87 5.97 -3.57
C THR A 167 13.56 6.28 -2.11
N ILE A 168 13.16 5.24 -1.37
CA ILE A 168 12.93 5.35 0.07
C ILE A 168 14.26 5.61 0.76
N GLY A 169 14.35 6.69 1.54
CA GLY A 169 15.50 6.96 2.41
C GLY A 169 15.58 5.97 3.58
N LEU A 170 15.93 4.70 3.31
CA LEU A 170 15.91 3.66 4.35
C LEU A 170 16.96 3.90 5.44
N THR A 171 18.13 4.41 5.07
CA THR A 171 19.27 4.60 5.99
C THR A 171 19.09 5.69 7.02
N ARG A 172 18.11 6.59 6.83
CA ARG A 172 17.81 7.68 7.76
C ARG A 172 16.73 7.34 8.77
N ILE A 173 16.08 6.18 8.65
CA ILE A 173 14.98 5.81 9.54
C ILE A 173 15.55 5.56 10.94
N ALA A 174 14.97 6.24 11.93
CA ALA A 174 15.27 6.07 13.35
C ALA A 174 14.05 5.63 14.16
N ARG A 175 12.83 5.96 13.70
CA ARG A 175 11.58 5.69 14.42
C ARG A 175 10.46 5.32 13.47
N PHE A 176 9.49 4.55 13.96
CA PHE A 176 8.25 4.29 13.25
C PHE A 176 7.02 4.51 14.14
N GLU A 177 5.90 4.79 13.48
CA GLU A 177 4.55 4.70 14.06
C GLU A 177 3.71 3.77 13.20
N LYS A 178 2.89 2.95 13.84
CA LYS A 178 1.97 2.05 13.16
C LYS A 178 0.58 2.21 13.74
N GLU A 179 -0.35 2.68 12.92
CA GLU A 179 -1.72 2.95 13.32
C GLU A 179 -2.68 2.34 12.28
N GLY A 180 -3.47 1.34 12.71
CA GLY A 180 -4.34 0.59 11.81
C GLY A 180 -3.57 -0.05 10.65
N PHE A 181 -3.84 0.39 9.42
CA PHE A 181 -3.18 -0.07 8.20
C PHE A 181 -2.08 0.89 7.71
N GLU A 182 -1.79 1.97 8.43
CA GLU A 182 -0.76 2.94 8.07
C GLU A 182 0.55 2.68 8.83
N LEU A 183 1.67 2.75 8.11
CA LEU A 183 3.02 2.79 8.65
C LEU A 183 3.63 4.15 8.32
N ARG A 184 4.16 4.83 9.33
CA ARG A 184 4.87 6.09 9.20
C ARG A 184 6.31 5.91 9.68
N LEU A 185 7.27 6.35 8.88
CA LEU A 185 8.69 6.25 9.18
C LEU A 185 9.26 7.66 9.37
N PHE A 186 10.11 7.81 10.38
CA PHE A 186 10.71 9.09 10.77
C PHE A 186 12.22 8.98 10.92
N ASP A 187 12.91 10.09 10.70
CA ASP A 187 14.34 10.21 10.98
C ASP A 187 14.62 10.53 12.46
N GLU A 188 15.90 10.67 12.81
CA GLU A 188 16.36 10.99 14.16
C GLU A 188 15.87 12.35 14.70
N ASN A 189 15.38 13.23 13.82
CA ASN A 189 14.86 14.55 14.14
C ASN A 189 13.32 14.60 14.05
N ASP A 190 12.64 13.45 14.06
CA ASP A 190 11.20 13.29 13.88
C ASP A 190 10.64 13.85 12.56
N ARG A 191 11.49 13.99 11.53
CA ARG A 191 11.02 14.37 10.19
C ARG A 191 10.49 13.14 9.46
N PRO A 192 9.39 13.27 8.71
CA PRO A 192 8.84 12.14 7.98
C PRO A 192 9.82 11.71 6.88
N VAL A 193 9.96 10.38 6.73
CA VAL A 193 10.73 9.74 5.65
C VAL A 193 9.77 9.18 4.61
N GLY A 194 8.70 8.52 5.06
CA GLY A 194 7.70 7.95 4.19
C GLY A 194 6.50 7.45 4.97
N PHE A 195 5.33 7.60 4.36
CA PHE A 195 4.07 7.06 4.86
C PHE A 195 3.54 6.01 3.90
N PHE A 196 3.06 4.90 4.45
CA PHE A 196 2.75 3.70 3.70
C PHE A 196 1.44 3.08 4.16
N TYR A 197 0.74 2.45 3.22
CA TYR A 197 -0.43 1.61 3.54
C TYR A 197 -0.08 0.13 3.42
N ASN A 198 -0.60 -0.65 4.36
CA ASN A 198 -0.53 -2.10 4.31
C ASN A 198 -1.41 -2.60 3.17
N MET A 199 -0.79 -3.20 2.15
CA MET A 199 -1.51 -3.65 0.95
C MET A 199 -2.53 -4.75 1.25
N HIS A 200 -2.23 -5.65 2.18
CA HIS A 200 -3.16 -6.73 2.56
C HIS A 200 -4.33 -6.19 3.38
N GLY A 201 -4.06 -5.29 4.32
CA GLY A 201 -5.11 -4.62 5.10
C GLY A 201 -6.04 -3.79 4.21
N LEU A 202 -5.49 -3.08 3.22
CA LEU A 202 -6.27 -2.30 2.27
C LEU A 202 -7.17 -3.20 1.39
N ALA A 203 -6.62 -4.31 0.87
CA ALA A 203 -7.39 -5.26 0.07
C ALA A 203 -8.55 -5.88 0.88
N ALA A 204 -8.28 -6.32 2.11
CA ALA A 204 -9.32 -6.86 2.98
C ALA A 204 -10.42 -5.84 3.32
N LEU A 205 -10.04 -4.57 3.52
CA LEU A 205 -11.01 -3.48 3.73
C LEU A 205 -11.92 -3.28 2.51
N PHE A 206 -11.37 -3.32 1.30
CA PHE A 206 -12.17 -3.20 0.09
C PHE A 206 -13.08 -4.41 -0.12
N ASP A 207 -12.60 -5.62 0.16
CA ASP A 207 -13.44 -6.83 0.08
C ASP A 207 -14.62 -6.77 1.06
N ASP A 208 -14.43 -6.20 2.24
CA ASP A 208 -15.52 -6.01 3.22
C ASP A 208 -16.51 -4.90 2.81
N LEU A 209 -16.02 -3.82 2.20
CA LEU A 209 -16.87 -2.70 1.74
C LEU A 209 -17.68 -3.01 0.48
N LEU A 210 -17.23 -3.96 -0.33
CA LEU A 210 -17.85 -4.32 -1.62
C LEU A 210 -18.77 -5.55 -1.54
N ASN A 211 -18.78 -6.25 -0.40
CA ASN A 211 -19.68 -7.38 -0.10
C ASN A 211 -20.83 -6.96 0.82
#